data_AF-A0A4D9DHA9-F1
#
_entry.id   AF-A0A4D9DHA9-F1
#
_cell.length_a   1.000
_cell.length_b   1.000
_cell.length_c   1.000
_cell.angle_alpha   90.00
_cell.angle_beta   90.00
_cell.angle_gamma   90.00
#
_symmetry.space_group_name_H-M   'P 1'
#
loop_
_entity.id
_entity.type
_entity.pdbx_description
1 polymer ?
#
loop_
_entity_poly.entity_id
_entity_poly.type
_entity_poly.pdbx_seq_one_letter_code
_entity_poly.pdbx_strand_id
1 'polypeptide(L)' 'MQGMTLLGNPETHFMDCSTCKIRFLQPWAQGGCIPKEWQDLELLIHRSLSDFFRLVNKVVKDEGGGCEYGAV' A
#
# COMPACT_ATOMS: atom_id res chain seq x y z
N MET A 1 -6.24 4.79 1.00
CA MET A 1 -4.82 4.99 1.38
C MET A 1 -4.01 5.04 0.10
N GLN A 2 -2.99 5.91 0.03
CA GLN A 2 -2.13 6.02 -1.14
C GLN A 2 -0.69 5.69 -0.72
N GLY A 3 0.02 4.99 -1.60
CA GLY A 3 1.46 4.77 -1.52
C GLY A 3 2.17 5.60 -2.57
N MET A 4 3.35 6.12 -2.23
CA MET A 4 4.21 6.92 -3.11
C MET A 4 5.63 6.38 -3.01
N THR A 5 6.38 6.41 -4.12
CA THR A 5 7.78 6.01 -4.16
C THR A 5 8.65 7.11 -4.74
N LEU A 6 9.71 7.47 -4.01
CA LEU A 6 10.72 8.46 -4.40
C LEU A 6 12.02 7.75 -4.80
N LEU A 7 12.69 8.22 -5.86
CA LEU A 7 14.07 7.83 -6.18
C LEU A 7 14.97 9.06 -6.06
N GLY A 8 15.47 9.32 -4.85
CA GLY A 8 16.08 10.61 -4.51
C GLY A 8 15.00 11.67 -4.35
N ASN A 9 15.09 12.76 -5.13
CA ASN A 9 14.08 13.83 -5.13
C ASN A 9 12.83 13.56 -5.98
N PRO A 10 12.90 12.92 -7.17
CA PRO A 10 11.70 12.70 -7.98
C PRO A 10 10.79 11.61 -7.43
N GLU A 11 9.48 11.89 -7.44
CA GLU A 11 8.45 10.86 -7.34
C GLU A 11 8.39 10.06 -8.64
N THR A 12 8.48 8.75 -8.50
CA THR A 12 8.60 7.81 -9.60
C THR A 12 7.27 7.14 -9.90
N HIS A 13 6.56 6.76 -8.85
CA HIS A 13 5.30 6.04 -8.92
C HIS A 13 4.43 6.37 -7.73
N PHE A 14 3.13 6.25 -7.96
CA PHE A 14 2.15 6.18 -6.91
C PHE A 14 1.27 4.95 -7.09
N MET A 15 0.65 4.54 -5.99
CA MET A 15 -0.21 3.38 -5.92
C MET A 15 -1.45 3.73 -5.11
N ASP A 16 -2.61 3.38 -5.65
CA ASP A 16 -3.82 3.31 -4.86
C ASP A 16 -3.82 1.98 -4.10
N CYS A 17 -3.70 2.02 -2.77
CA CYS A 17 -3.63 0.80 -1.95
C CYS A 17 -4.91 -0.05 -1.99
N SER A 18 -6.04 0.48 -2.46
CA SER A 18 -7.27 -0.30 -2.63
C SER A 18 -7.22 -1.22 -3.84
N THR A 19 -6.52 -0.81 -4.90
CA THR A 19 -6.36 -1.60 -6.14
C THR A 19 -4.95 -2.18 -6.29
N CYS A 20 -3.99 -1.67 -5.52
CA CYS A 20 -2.56 -1.95 -5.61
C CYS A 20 -1.96 -1.74 -7.00
N LYS A 21 -2.64 -1.01 -7.88
CA LYS A 21 -2.15 -0.72 -9.22
C LYS A 21 -1.09 0.37 -9.19
N ILE A 22 0.08 0.08 -9.74
CA ILE A 22 1.19 1.03 -9.87
C ILE A 22 0.90 1.96 -11.05
N ARG A 23 1.04 3.26 -10.81
CA ARG A 23 0.98 4.28 -11.84
C ARG A 23 2.31 5.00 -11.91
N PHE A 24 2.92 4.93 -13.09
CA PHE A 24 4.23 5.48 -13.39
C PHE A 24 4.11 6.98 -13.70
N LEU A 25 4.85 7.81 -12.96
CA LEU A 25 4.93 9.25 -13.19
C LEU A 25 6.08 9.63 -14.11
N GLN A 26 7.15 8.83 -14.07
CA GLN A 26 8.35 9.06 -14.87
C GLN A 26 8.45 7.99 -15.97
N PRO A 27 8.73 8.37 -17.24
CA PRO A 27 8.77 7.42 -18.36
C PRO A 27 9.80 6.31 -18.19
N TRP A 28 10.95 6.63 -17.58
CA TRP A 28 12.04 5.69 -17.34
C TRP A 28 11.74 4.69 -16.22
N ALA A 29 10.81 5.03 -15.32
CA ALA A 29 10.58 4.24 -14.12
C ALA A 29 9.90 2.90 -14.43
N GLN A 30 9.11 2.85 -15.52
CA GLN A 30 8.54 1.60 -16.04
C GLN A 30 9.61 0.62 -16.52
N GLY A 31 10.74 1.14 -17.01
CA GLY A 31 11.85 0.32 -17.52
C GLY A 31 12.69 -0.35 -16.45
N GLY A 32 12.43 -0.10 -15.15
CA GLY A 32 13.18 -0.72 -14.05
C GLY A 32 12.96 -2.23 -13.91
N CYS A 33 11.81 -2.74 -14.39
CA CYS A 33 11.45 -4.16 -14.38
C CYS A 33 10.69 -4.52 -15.67
N ILE A 34 10.61 -5.82 -16.00
CA ILE A 34 9.74 -6.27 -17.10
C ILE A 34 8.26 -6.26 -16.66
N PRO A 35 7.29 -6.19 -17.59
CA PRO A 35 5.87 -6.07 -17.24
C PRO A 35 5.35 -7.15 -16.29
N LYS A 36 5.87 -8.38 -16.40
CA LYS A 36 5.47 -9.50 -15.52
C LYS A 36 5.93 -9.30 -14.08
N GLU A 37 7.14 -8.77 -13.88
CA GLU A 37 7.68 -8.47 -12.55
C GLU A 37 6.87 -7.35 -11.87
N TRP A 38 6.44 -6.34 -12.62
CA TRP A 38 5.55 -5.31 -12.10
C TRP A 38 4.21 -5.89 -11.63
N GLN A 39 3.59 -6.76 -12.43
CA GLN A 39 2.33 -7.42 -12.05
C GLN A 39 2.50 -8.32 -10.82
N ASP A 40 3.60 -9.07 -10.75
CA ASP A 40 3.87 -9.94 -9.61
C ASP A 40 4.16 -9.11 -8.33
N LEU A 41 4.79 -7.93 -8.48
CA LEU A 41 4.96 -6.97 -7.40
C LEU A 41 3.64 -6.38 -6.91
N GLU A 42 2.73 -5.98 -7.81
CA GLU A 42 1.38 -5.52 -7.45
C GLU A 42 0.64 -6.58 -6.63
N LEU A 43 0.73 -7.85 -7.04
CA LEU A 43 0.12 -8.98 -6.33
C LEU A 43 0.74 -9.20 -4.93
N LEU A 44 2.07 -9.09 -4.82
CA LEU A 44 2.77 -9.21 -3.55
C LEU A 44 2.35 -8.09 -2.58
N ILE A 45 2.31 -6.85 -3.07
CA ILE A 45 1.89 -5.69 -2.27
C ILE A 45 0.45 -5.84 -1.80
N HIS A 46 -0.45 -6.27 -2.68
CA HIS A 46 -1.84 -6.53 -2.33
C HIS A 46 -1.97 -7.55 -1.19
N ARG A 47 -1.26 -8.68 -1.26
CA ARG A 47 -1.26 -9.69 -0.20
C ARG A 47 -0.70 -9.13 1.11
N SER A 48 0.44 -8.44 1.03
CA SER A 48 1.09 -7.85 2.21
C SER A 48 0.20 -6.82 2.92
N LEU A 49 -0.47 -5.95 2.16
CA LEU A 49 -1.39 -4.97 2.74
C LEU A 49 -2.63 -5.63 3.35
N SER A 50 -3.17 -6.65 2.69
CA SER A 50 -4.30 -7.42 3.23
C SER A 50 -3.95 -8.06 4.58
N ASP A 51 -2.77 -8.69 4.67
CA ASP A 51 -2.28 -9.28 5.91
C ASP A 51 -2.00 -8.23 6.99
N PHE A 52 -1.42 -7.10 6.61
CA PHE A 52 -1.18 -5.98 7.51
C PHE A 52 -2.49 -5.42 8.09
N PHE A 53 -3.49 -5.12 7.25
CA PHE A 53 -4.79 -4.63 7.73
C PHE A 53 -5.49 -5.65 8.63
N ARG A 54 -5.39 -6.95 8.31
CA ARG A 54 -5.93 -8.01 9.15
C ARG A 54 -5.25 -8.02 10.53
N LEU A 55 -3.93 -7.88 10.57
CA LEU A 55 -3.17 -7.84 11.81
C LEU A 55 -3.53 -6.61 12.65
N VAL A 56 -3.53 -5.42 12.05
CA VAL A 56 -3.90 -4.16 12.74
C VAL A 56 -5.32 -4.25 13.29
N ASN A 57 -6.28 -4.73 12.48
CA ASN A 57 -7.66 -4.89 12.94
C ASN A 57 -7.78 -5.90 14.09
N LYS A 58 -6.95 -6.95 14.10
CA LYS A 58 -6.91 -7.89 15.22
C LYS A 58 -6.36 -7.22 16.48
N VAL A 59 -5.23 -6.53 16.39
CA VAL A 59 -4.63 -5.80 17.52
C VAL A 59 -5.61 -4.77 18.09
N VAL A 60 -6.26 -3.97 17.25
CA VAL A 60 -7.26 -2.97 17.69
C VAL A 60 -8.44 -3.61 18.43
N LYS A 61 -8.88 -4.81 18.01
CA LYS A 61 -9.95 -5.55 18.69
C LYS A 61 -9.48 -6.15 20.01
N ASP A 62 -8.28 -6.73 20.01
CA ASP A 62 -7.70 -7.41 21.18
C ASP A 62 -7.30 -6.40 22.28
N GLU A 63 -6.86 -5.20 21.91
CA GLU A 63 -6.55 -4.09 22.83
C GLU A 63 -7.81 -3.33 23.32
N GLY A 64 -9.00 -3.83 23.01
CA GLY A 64 -10.25 -3.29 23.56
C GLY A 64 -10.69 -1.96 22.96
N GLY A 65 -10.59 -1.80 21.63
CA GLY A 65 -11.32 -0.77 20.89
C GLY A 65 -11.09 0.65 21.42
N GLY A 66 -9.94 1.24 21.09
CA GLY A 66 -9.70 2.65 21.38
C GLY A 66 -10.87 3.53 20.94
N CYS A 67 -11.42 4.23 21.92
CA CYS A 67 -12.56 5.16 21.92
C CYS A 67 -13.93 4.56 22.29
N GLU A 68 -14.10 4.22 23.58
CA GLU A 68 -15.35 4.59 24.26
C GLU A 68 -15.47 6.12 24.24
N TYR A 69 -16.13 6.66 23.21
CA TYR A 69 -16.67 8.02 23.31
C TYR A 69 -17.80 7.97 24.33
N GLY A 70 -17.65 8.79 25.37
CA GLY A 70 -18.44 8.76 26.58
C GLY A 70 -19.94 8.70 26.38
N ALA A 71 -20.57 7.93 27.27
CA ALA A 71 -21.94 8.15 27.65
C ALA A 71 -22.10 9.61 28.12
N VAL A 72 -22.90 10.38 27.38
CA VAL A 72 -23.58 11.59 27.86
C VAL A 72 -25.06 11.39 27.60
#